data_AF-A0A6P1VR33-F1
#
_entry.id   AF-A0A6P1VR33-F1
#
_cell.length_a   1.000
_cell.length_b   1.000
_cell.length_c   1.000
_cell.angle_alpha   90.00
_cell.angle_beta   90.00
_cell.angle_gamma   90.00
#
_symmetry.space_group_name_H-M   'P 1'
#
loop_
_entity.id
_entity.type
_entity.pdbx_description
1 polymer ?
#
loop_
_entity_poly.entity_id
_entity_poly.type
_entity_poly.pdbx_seq_one_letter_code
_entity_poly.pdbx_strand_id
1 'polypeptide(L)'
;MKLNMPDPILIPAKTTVLLVFLPSVSRREAIGQPASLIKFVQSLQQQVGESVRVLRIDEPMHPEVVRSFAITHLPAFVLVQQGVELWRYEGASDENSFSAVSQRLLHN
;
A
#
# COMPACT_ATOMS: atom_id res chain seq x y z
N MET A 1 -26.75 -28.90 0.46
CA MET A 1 -26.37 -27.56 -0.03
C MET A 1 -24.88 -27.39 0.24
N LYS A 2 -24.04 -27.39 -0.80
CA LYS A 2 -22.58 -27.31 -0.63
C LYS A 2 -22.22 -25.84 -0.44
N LEU A 3 -21.89 -25.45 0.79
CA LEU A 3 -21.54 -24.09 1.15
C LEU A 3 -20.27 -23.71 0.38
N ASN A 4 -20.39 -22.80 -0.58
CA ASN A 4 -19.28 -22.28 -1.35
C ASN A 4 -18.51 -21.31 -0.45
N MET A 5 -17.73 -21.85 0.49
CA MET A 5 -16.83 -21.06 1.33
C MET A 5 -15.79 -20.44 0.40
N PRO A 6 -15.59 -19.12 0.40
CA PRO A 6 -14.48 -18.52 -0.32
C PRO A 6 -13.19 -19.13 0.23
N ASP A 7 -12.31 -19.60 -0.65
CA ASP A 7 -11.01 -20.11 -0.26
C ASP A 7 -10.34 -19.10 0.67
N PRO A 8 -9.93 -19.50 1.89
CA PRO A 8 -9.20 -18.59 2.75
C PRO A 8 -7.97 -18.16 1.98
N ILE A 9 -7.75 -16.84 1.87
CA ILE A 9 -6.53 -16.31 1.29
C ILE A 9 -5.38 -16.81 2.18
N LEU A 10 -4.74 -17.89 1.74
CA LEU A 10 -3.56 -18.46 2.39
C LEU A 10 -2.41 -17.50 2.10
N ILE A 11 -2.34 -16.43 2.89
CA ILE A 11 -1.15 -15.59 2.94
C ILE A 11 -0.08 -16.45 3.64
N PRO A 12 1.04 -16.79 2.96
CA PRO A 12 2.12 -17.52 3.60
C PRO A 12 2.50 -16.80 4.89
N ALA A 13 2.72 -17.55 5.96
CA ALA A 13 2.99 -17.00 7.29
C ALA A 13 4.26 -16.13 7.36
N LYS A 14 5.02 -15.93 6.28
CA LYS A 14 6.18 -15.03 6.22
C LYS A 14 6.07 -13.95 5.13
N THR A 15 4.88 -13.67 4.61
CA THR A 15 4.71 -12.64 3.61
C THR A 15 4.58 -11.28 4.27
N THR A 16 5.55 -10.41 3.99
CA THR A 16 5.45 -8.98 4.27
C THR A 16 4.49 -8.36 3.26
N VAL A 17 3.54 -7.55 3.71
CA VAL A 17 2.53 -6.89 2.87
C VAL A 17 2.70 -5.38 3.02
N LEU A 18 2.89 -4.68 1.91
CA LEU A 18 2.90 -3.23 1.88
C LEU A 18 1.53 -2.74 1.42
N LEU A 19 0.78 -2.14 2.33
CA LEU A 19 -0.49 -1.48 2.05
C LEU A 19 -0.21 -0.05 1.60
N VAL A 20 -0.69 0.31 0.41
CA VAL A 20 -0.56 1.65 -0.15
C VAL A 20 -1.95 2.26 -0.25
N PHE A 21 -2.23 3.20 0.64
CA PHE A 21 -3.48 3.94 0.67
C PHE A 21 -3.38 5.13 -0.27
N LEU A 22 -4.26 5.17 -1.25
CA LEU A 22 -4.28 6.18 -2.31
C LEU A 22 -5.43 7.15 -2.07
N PRO A 23 -5.20 8.47 -2.19
CA PRO A 23 -6.30 9.43 -2.17
C PRO A 23 -7.19 9.26 -3.39
N SER A 24 -8.48 9.54 -3.20
CA SER A 24 -9.45 9.75 -4.28
C SER A 24 -9.02 10.93 -5.16
N VAL A 25 -8.12 10.73 -6.13
CA VAL A 25 -7.76 11.78 -7.09
C VAL A 25 -8.95 12.07 -8.00
N SER A 26 -9.67 13.13 -7.68
CA SER A 26 -10.58 13.76 -8.63
C SER A 26 -9.77 14.18 -9.86
N ARG A 27 -10.25 13.84 -11.07
CA ARG A 27 -9.60 14.12 -12.38
C ARG A 27 -9.08 15.56 -12.54
N ARG A 28 -9.58 16.52 -11.75
CA ARG A 28 -9.17 17.93 -11.75
C ARG A 28 -7.87 18.24 -10.99
N GLU A 29 -7.44 17.40 -10.04
CA GLU A 29 -6.19 17.56 -9.27
C GLU A 29 -5.08 16.61 -9.76
N ALA A 30 -5.38 15.81 -10.79
CA ALA A 30 -4.56 14.74 -11.34
C ALA A 30 -3.45 15.20 -12.30
N ILE A 31 -2.98 16.45 -12.22
CA ILE A 31 -1.85 16.90 -13.04
C ILE A 31 -0.56 16.38 -12.39
N GLY A 32 -0.12 15.19 -12.79
CA GLY A 32 1.21 14.62 -12.49
C GLY A 32 1.30 13.68 -11.27
N GLN A 33 0.60 13.99 -10.18
CA GLN A 33 0.73 13.27 -8.89
C GLN A 33 0.37 11.77 -8.92
N PRO A 34 -0.79 11.33 -9.47
CA PRO A 34 -1.14 9.92 -9.44
C PRO A 34 -0.25 9.06 -10.34
N ALA A 35 0.25 9.61 -11.45
CA ALA A 35 1.09 8.87 -12.40
C ALA A 35 2.47 8.53 -11.80
N SER A 36 3.09 9.48 -11.08
CA SER A 36 4.39 9.26 -10.43
C SER A 36 4.29 8.27 -9.27
N LEU A 37 3.23 8.36 -8.47
CA LEU A 37 2.97 7.43 -7.37
C LEU A 37 2.72 6.00 -7.89
N ILE A 38 1.89 5.85 -8.93
CA ILE A 38 1.62 4.53 -9.53
C ILE A 38 2.91 3.92 -10.10
N LYS A 39 3.72 4.72 -10.83
CA LYS A 39 5.01 4.27 -11.34
C LYS A 39 5.95 3.86 -10.20
N PHE A 40 6.02 4.66 -9.14
CA PHE A 40 6.84 4.35 -7.97
C PHE A 40 6.42 3.04 -7.32
N VAL A 41 5.11 2.83 -7.07
CA VAL A 41 4.58 1.60 -6.49
C VAL A 41 4.87 0.38 -7.38
N GLN A 42 4.77 0.52 -8.71
CA GLN A 42 5.15 -0.53 -9.64
C GLN A 42 6.65 -0.85 -9.59
N SER A 43 7.51 0.17 -9.62
CA SER A 43 8.96 0.00 -9.48
C SER A 43 9.34 -0.64 -8.15
N LEU A 44 8.67 -0.23 -7.08
CA LEU A 44 8.88 -0.76 -5.74
C LEU A 44 8.51 -2.25 -5.69
N GLN A 45 7.36 -2.65 -6.25
CA GLN A 45 6.98 -4.07 -6.35
C GLN A 45 8.01 -4.89 -7.15
N GLN A 46 8.60 -4.32 -8.20
CA GLN A 46 9.67 -4.97 -8.96
C GLN A 46 10.97 -5.10 -8.14
N GLN A 47 11.32 -4.10 -7.32
CA GLN A 47 12.53 -4.12 -6.50
C GLN A 47 12.43 -5.09 -5.31
N VAL A 48 11.30 -5.10 -4.61
CA VAL A 48 11.08 -5.98 -3.45
C VAL A 48 10.70 -7.41 -3.86
N GLY A 49 10.31 -7.61 -5.12
CA GLY A 49 9.96 -8.91 -5.68
C GLY A 49 8.82 -9.60 -4.94
N GLU A 50 8.90 -10.93 -4.85
CA GLU A 50 7.89 -11.76 -4.16
C GLU A 50 8.00 -11.73 -2.64
N SER A 51 9.06 -11.13 -2.08
CA SER A 51 9.27 -11.02 -0.63
C SER A 51 8.29 -10.05 0.04
N VAL A 52 7.85 -9.01 -0.69
CA VAL A 52 6.87 -8.04 -0.21
C VAL A 52 5.70 -7.94 -1.19
N ARG A 53 4.50 -8.27 -0.72
CA ARG A 53 3.28 -8.13 -1.51
C ARG A 53 2.76 -6.69 -1.39
N VAL A 54 2.79 -5.95 -2.49
CA VAL A 54 2.29 -4.58 -2.54
C VAL A 54 0.80 -4.58 -2.86
N LEU A 55 -0.03 -4.08 -1.95
CA LEU A 55 -1.48 -3.98 -2.08
C LEU A 55 -1.90 -2.51 -2.13
N ARG A 56 -2.65 -2.12 -3.16
CA ARG A 56 -3.18 -0.76 -3.30
C ARG A 56 -4.60 -0.71 -2.76
N ILE A 57 -4.86 0.25 -1.87
CA ILE A 57 -6.16 0.49 -1.27
C ILE A 57 -6.61 1.88 -1.70
N ASP A 58 -7.56 1.90 -2.62
CA ASP A 58 -8.25 3.12 -3.00
C ASP A 58 -9.25 3.50 -1.89
N GLU A 59 -9.06 4.67 -1.29
CA GLU A 59 -9.96 5.23 -0.27
C GLU A 59 -11.46 5.20 -0.65
N PRO A 60 -11.88 5.56 -1.89
CA PRO A 60 -13.30 5.56 -2.24
C PRO A 60 -13.86 4.15 -2.42
N MET A 61 -13.01 3.14 -2.66
CA MET A 61 -13.44 1.74 -2.79
C MET A 61 -13.51 1.03 -1.44
N HIS A 62 -12.63 1.41 -0.49
CA HIS A 62 -12.50 0.75 0.80
C HIS A 62 -12.32 1.75 1.96
N PRO A 63 -13.26 2.67 2.19
CA PRO A 63 -13.11 3.73 3.20
C PRO A 63 -13.03 3.16 4.63
N GLU A 64 -13.69 2.03 4.89
CA GLU A 64 -13.63 1.30 6.15
C GLU A 64 -12.21 0.81 6.50
N VAL A 65 -11.41 0.41 5.50
CA VAL A 65 -10.03 -0.03 5.72
C VAL A 65 -9.15 1.17 6.04
N VAL A 66 -9.28 2.28 5.29
CA VAL A 66 -8.54 3.53 5.55
C VAL A 66 -8.79 4.03 6.98
N ARG A 67 -10.05 4.00 7.42
CA ARG A 67 -10.44 4.41 8.78
C ARG A 67 -9.93 3.45 9.84
N SER A 68 -9.95 2.13 9.57
CA SER A 68 -9.45 1.12 10.52
C SER A 68 -7.94 1.25 10.77
N PHE A 69 -7.18 1.69 9.78
CA PHE A 69 -5.75 1.98 9.92
C PHE A 69 -5.46 3.38 10.49
N ALA A 70 -6.50 4.15 10.81
CA ALA A 70 -6.44 5.52 11.30
C ALA A 70 -5.58 6.44 10.41
N ILE A 71 -5.61 6.21 9.08
CA ILE A 71 -4.84 7.00 8.12
C ILE A 71 -5.41 8.41 8.07
N THR A 72 -4.56 9.39 8.32
CA THR A 72 -4.95 10.81 8.37
C THR A 72 -4.46 11.56 7.13
N HIS A 73 -3.29 11.18 6.59
CA HIS A 73 -2.70 11.84 5.43
C HIS A 73 -2.48 10.84 4.29
N LEU A 74 -3.05 11.15 3.13
CA LEU A 74 -2.90 10.35 1.92
C LEU A 74 -1.94 11.04 0.95
N PRO A 75 -1.15 10.27 0.17
CA PRO A 75 -1.05 8.81 0.20
C PRO A 75 -0.28 8.30 1.43
N ALA A 76 -0.62 7.11 1.88
CA ALA A 76 0.04 6.44 3.01
C ALA A 76 0.57 5.06 2.63
N PHE A 77 1.68 4.67 3.27
CA PHE A 77 2.37 3.41 3.09
C PHE A 77 2.46 2.72 4.44
N VAL A 78 1.90 1.52 4.56
CA VAL A 78 1.91 0.75 5.81
C VAL A 78 2.45 -0.64 5.54
N LEU A 79 3.57 -0.97 6.17
CA LEU A 79 4.17 -2.29 6.11
C LEU A 79 3.60 -3.16 7.21
N VAL A 80 2.97 -4.26 6.82
CA VAL A 80 2.36 -5.23 7.72
C VAL A 80 2.99 -6.58 7.48
N GLN A 81 3.42 -7.27 8.54
CA GLN A 81 3.91 -8.64 8.47
C GLN A 81 3.13 -9.47 9.47
N GLN A 82 2.52 -10.57 9.02
CA GLN A 82 1.70 -11.45 9.87
C GLN A 82 0.58 -10.72 10.67
N GLY A 83 0.02 -9.65 10.11
CA GLY A 83 -1.01 -8.84 10.79
C GLY A 83 -0.47 -7.83 11.81
N VAL A 84 0.86 -7.73 11.97
CA VAL A 84 1.52 -6.71 12.79
C VAL A 84 2.01 -5.59 11.90
N GLU A 85 1.64 -4.35 12.23
CA GLU A 85 2.21 -3.17 11.59
C GLU A 85 3.67 -3.00 12.01
N LEU A 86 4.59 -3.14 11.07
CA LEU A 86 6.03 -2.94 11.28
C LEU A 86 6.45 -1.49 11.07
N TRP A 87 5.80 -0.81 10.14
CA TRP A 87 6.16 0.54 9.74
C TRP A 87 5.00 1.25 9.05
N ARG A 88 4.92 2.57 9.23
CA ARG A 88 4.00 3.43 8.49
C ARG A 88 4.66 4.73 8.07
N TYR A 89 4.22 5.27 6.94
CA TYR A 89 4.60 6.57 6.43
C TYR A 89 3.41 7.20 5.71
N GLU A 90 3.00 8.37 6.15
CA GLU A 90 1.81 9.08 5.66
C GLU A 90 2.21 10.40 5.01
N GLY A 91 1.46 10.85 3.99
CA GLY A 91 1.69 12.13 3.33
C GLY A 91 2.86 12.15 2.34
N ALA A 92 3.12 11.04 1.65
CA ALA A 92 4.18 10.98 0.65
C ALA A 92 3.75 11.65 -0.68
N SER A 93 4.16 12.88 -0.90
CA SER A 93 3.76 13.64 -2.09
C SER A 93 4.87 13.78 -3.14
N ASP A 94 6.14 13.53 -2.77
CA ASP A 94 7.31 13.88 -3.58
C ASP A 94 8.30 12.71 -3.73
N GLU A 95 9.21 12.81 -4.70
CA GLU A 95 10.25 11.79 -4.97
C GLU A 95 11.16 11.52 -3.76
N ASN A 96 11.42 12.51 -2.91
CA ASN A 96 12.19 12.32 -1.68
C ASN A 96 11.46 11.40 -0.69
N SER A 97 10.15 11.59 -0.53
CA SER A 97 9.31 10.73 0.32
C SER A 97 9.24 9.31 -0.23
N PHE A 98 9.09 9.17 -1.54
CA PHE A 98 9.13 7.86 -2.20
C PHE A 98 10.48 7.16 -2.03
N SER A 99 11.59 7.89 -2.18
CA SER A 99 12.93 7.34 -1.95
C SER A 99 13.13 6.86 -0.51
N ALA A 100 12.58 7.58 0.47
CA ALA A 100 12.61 7.15 1.87
C ALA A 100 11.82 5.86 2.09
N VAL A 101 10.66 5.72 1.45
CA VAL A 101 9.83 4.50 1.52
C VAL A 101 10.58 3.31 0.92
N SER A 102 11.17 3.45 -0.27
CA SER A 102 11.89 2.35 -0.93
C SER A 102 13.12 1.91 -0.15
N GLN A 103 13.91 2.85 0.39
CA GLN A 103 15.05 2.52 1.24
C GLN A 103 14.67 1.73 2.49
N ARG A 104 13.51 2.04 3.08
CA ARG A 104 13.02 1.35 4.28
C ARG A 104 12.63 -0.10 3.99
N LEU A 105 12.09 -0.35 2.80
CA LEU A 105 11.66 -1.68 2.38
C LEU A 105 12.83 -2.57 1.97
N LEU A 106 13.89 -1.98 1.40
CA LEU A 106 15.11 -2.71 1.05
C LEU A 106 15.97 -3.09 2.27
N HIS A 107 15.73 -2.47 3.44
CA HIS A 107 16.45 -2.73 4.69
C HIS A 107 15.71 -3.66 5.68
N ASN A 108 14.52 -4.19 5.31
CA ASN A 108 13.79 -5.20 6.10
C ASN A 108 14.10 -6.61 5.56
#